data_AF-A0A933VT52-F1
#
_entry.id   AF-A0A933VT52-F1
#
_cell.length_a   1.000
_cell.length_b   1.000
_cell.length_c   1.000
_cell.angle_alpha   90.00
_cell.angle_beta   90.00
_cell.angle_gamma   90.00
#
_symmetry.space_group_name_H-M   'P 1'
#
loop_
_entity.id
_entity.type
_entity.pdbx_description
1 polymer ?
#
loop_
_entity_poly.entity_id
_entity_poly.type
_entity_poly.pdbx_seq_one_letter_code
_entity_poly.pdbx_strand_id
1 'polypeptide(L)'
;MNRKISKERLTGVLLLVLACAAMVSVVVGTPIAMRGAFEPKTPPPPPLKAGVDAPGFQLNSLSGETISLDKFRGRPVLLMFWNAG
;
A
#
# COMPACT_ATOMS: atom_id res chain seq x y z
N MET A 1 -43.94 -35.89 -27.76
CA MET A 1 -43.59 -35.29 -26.45
C MET A 1 -42.05 -35.29 -26.29
N ASN A 2 -41.48 -34.09 -26.26
CA ASN A 2 -40.06 -33.69 -26.27
C ASN A 2 -39.07 -34.54 -25.45
N ARG A 3 -38.15 -35.29 -26.09
CA ARG A 3 -36.92 -35.83 -25.42
C ARG A 3 -35.60 -35.58 -26.17
N LYS A 4 -35.61 -34.73 -27.19
CA LYS A 4 -34.40 -34.36 -27.96
C LYS A 4 -33.77 -33.01 -27.56
N ILE A 5 -34.34 -32.29 -26.59
CA ILE A 5 -33.60 -31.25 -25.87
C ILE A 5 -32.60 -31.98 -24.98
N SER A 6 -31.30 -31.92 -25.13
CA SER A 6 -30.40 -31.72 -26.26
C SER A 6 -29.05 -31.99 -25.61
N LYS A 7 -28.54 -33.22 -25.76
CA LYS A 7 -27.27 -33.63 -25.13
C LYS A 7 -26.17 -32.61 -25.46
N GLU A 8 -26.19 -32.08 -26.68
CA GLU A 8 -25.37 -30.96 -27.14
C GLU A 8 -25.52 -29.68 -26.31
N ARG A 9 -26.75 -29.29 -25.95
CA ARG A 9 -27.00 -28.14 -25.05
C ARG A 9 -26.53 -28.41 -23.64
N LEU A 10 -26.68 -29.64 -23.13
CA LEU A 10 -26.21 -30.00 -21.79
C LEU A 10 -24.68 -29.99 -21.72
N THR A 11 -23.99 -30.52 -22.74
CA THR A 11 -22.53 -30.44 -22.87
C THR A 11 -22.06 -29.00 -22.95
N GLY A 12 -22.74 -28.15 -23.74
CA GLY A 12 -22.42 -26.73 -23.85
C GLY A 12 -22.56 -25.97 -22.53
N VAL A 13 -23.65 -26.21 -21.78
CA VAL A 13 -23.85 -25.59 -20.46
C VAL A 13 -22.80 -26.08 -19.45
N LEU A 14 -22.45 -27.37 -19.47
CA LEU A 14 -21.43 -27.91 -18.58
C LEU A 14 -20.05 -27.29 -18.85
N LEU A 15 -19.66 -27.15 -20.12
CA LEU A 15 -18.40 -26.50 -20.50
C LEU A 15 -18.39 -25.02 -20.10
N LEU A 16 -19.52 -24.31 -20.26
CA LEU A 16 -19.65 -22.93 -19.82
C LEU A 16 -19.48 -22.78 -18.30
N VAL A 17 -20.14 -23.65 -17.52
CA VAL A 17 -20.05 -23.64 -16.05
C VAL A 17 -18.63 -23.94 -15.58
N LEU A 18 -17.95 -24.92 -16.19
CA LEU A 18 -16.56 -25.23 -15.87
C LEU A 18 -15.62 -24.07 -16.21
N ALA A 19 -15.81 -23.41 -17.35
CA ALA A 19 -15.03 -22.23 -17.73
C ALA A 19 -15.25 -21.06 -16.75
N CYS A 20 -16.49 -20.80 -16.34
CA CYS A 20 -16.81 -19.78 -15.35
C CYS A 20 -16.18 -20.11 -13.98
N ALA A 21 -16.27 -21.35 -13.51
CA ALA A 21 -15.69 -21.78 -12.24
C ALA A 21 -14.16 -21.64 -12.22
N ALA A 22 -13.50 -21.96 -13.35
CA ALA A 22 -12.05 -21.76 -13.51
C ALA A 22 -11.67 -20.28 -13.47
N MET A 23 -12.42 -19.40 -14.16
CA MET A 23 -12.17 -17.95 -14.12
C MET A 23 -12.33 -17.36 -12.71
N VAL A 24 -13.38 -17.76 -11.98
CA VAL A 24 -13.61 -17.29 -10.60
C VAL A 24 -12.47 -17.73 -9.67
N SER A 25 -11.94 -18.94 -9.85
CA SER A 25 -10.82 -19.45 -9.04
C SER A 25 -9.52 -18.66 -9.28
N VAL A 26 -9.28 -18.18 -10.50
CA VAL A 26 -8.11 -17.35 -10.83
C VAL A 26 -8.19 -15.97 -10.16
N VAL A 27 -9.37 -15.34 -10.17
CA VAL A 27 -9.56 -13.98 -9.64
C VAL A 27 -9.55 -13.95 -8.10
N VAL A 28 -10.13 -14.96 -7.45
CA VAL A 28 -10.20 -15.04 -5.97
C VAL A 28 -8.94 -15.67 -5.37
N GLY A 29 -8.25 -16.54 -6.12
CA GLY A 29 -7.11 -17.32 -5.64
C GLY A 29 -5.75 -16.63 -5.75
N THR A 30 -5.61 -15.55 -6.54
CA THR A 30 -4.38 -14.76 -6.52
C THR A 30 -4.37 -13.87 -5.28
N PRO A 31 -3.49 -14.11 -4.28
CA PRO A 31 -3.26 -13.10 -3.27
C PRO A 31 -2.78 -11.86 -4.02
N ILE A 32 -3.48 -10.74 -3.85
CA ILE A 32 -3.01 -9.44 -4.30
C ILE A 32 -1.72 -9.18 -3.52
N ALA A 33 -0.59 -9.62 -4.07
CA ALA A 33 0.74 -9.30 -3.61
C ALA A 33 1.07 -7.85 -3.97
N MET A 34 0.16 -6.92 -3.67
CA MET A 34 0.41 -5.48 -3.65
C MET A 34 0.61 -5.04 -2.19
N ARG A 35 1.41 -5.78 -1.43
CA ARG A 35 2.20 -5.10 -0.40
C ARG A 35 3.46 -4.66 -1.12
N GLY A 36 3.39 -3.48 -1.73
CA GLY A 36 4.57 -2.79 -2.22
C GLY A 36 5.58 -2.76 -1.08
N ALA A 37 6.62 -3.56 -1.22
CA ALA A 37 7.70 -3.60 -0.26
C ALA A 37 8.34 -2.21 -0.25
N PHE A 38 7.98 -1.39 0.73
CA PHE A 38 8.79 -0.27 1.18
C PHE A 38 10.03 -0.85 1.86
N GLU A 39 10.79 -1.66 1.14
CA GLU A 39 12.13 -2.02 1.56
C GLU A 39 13.04 -0.87 1.14
N PRO A 40 13.67 -0.18 2.10
CA PRO A 40 14.71 0.77 1.78
C PRO A 40 15.80 0.03 1.02
N LYS A 41 16.07 0.41 -0.24
CA LYS A 41 17.14 -0.18 -1.05
C LYS A 41 18.55 0.03 -0.46
N THR A 42 18.64 0.82 0.60
CA THR A 42 19.87 1.20 1.29
C THR A 42 19.64 1.22 2.80
N PRO A 43 20.64 0.82 3.62
CA PRO A 43 20.57 0.96 5.06
C PRO A 43 20.28 2.42 5.47
N PRO A 44 19.58 2.65 6.58
CA PRO A 44 19.40 3.99 7.10
C PRO A 44 20.76 4.61 7.47
N PRO A 45 20.90 5.94 7.38
CA PRO A 45 22.08 6.62 7.86
C PRO A 45 22.28 6.39 9.37
N PRO A 46 23.52 6.51 9.89
CA PRO A 46 23.78 6.41 11.32
C PRO A 46 22.95 7.41 12.14
N PRO A 47 22.61 7.08 13.40
CA PRO A 47 21.88 7.99 14.26
C PRO A 47 22.70 9.24 14.58
N LEU A 48 21.99 10.36 14.82
CA LEU A 48 22.62 11.59 15.30
C LEU A 48 23.20 11.37 16.71
N LYS A 49 24.39 11.91 16.94
CA LYS A 49 25.04 11.88 18.26
C LYS A 49 24.50 13.01 19.13
N ALA A 50 24.44 12.81 20.45
CA ALA A 50 24.10 13.89 21.38
C ALA A 50 25.12 15.03 21.30
N GLY A 51 24.64 16.28 21.44
CA GLY A 51 25.48 17.48 21.42
C GLY A 51 25.83 18.02 20.04
N VAL A 52 25.44 17.35 18.95
CA VAL A 52 25.52 17.92 17.60
C VAL A 52 24.31 18.82 17.33
N ASP A 53 24.50 19.87 16.53
CA ASP A 53 23.39 20.72 16.12
C ASP A 53 22.34 19.90 15.36
N ALA A 54 21.08 20.08 15.74
CA ALA A 54 19.98 19.43 15.05
C ALA A 54 19.89 19.94 13.60
N PRO A 55 19.90 19.04 12.59
CA PRO A 55 19.89 19.43 11.18
C PRO A 55 18.71 20.35 10.84
N GLY A 56 18.98 21.39 10.04
CA GLY A 56 17.94 22.28 9.55
C GLY A 56 16.95 21.55 8.64
N PHE A 57 15.66 21.83 8.81
CA PHE A 57 14.61 21.35 7.92
C PHE A 57 13.46 22.35 7.85
N GLN A 58 12.66 22.25 6.78
CA GLN A 58 11.44 23.02 6.58
C GLN A 58 10.30 22.08 6.21
N LEU A 59 9.13 22.29 6.78
CA LEU A 59 7.92 21.51 6.54
C LEU A 59 6.73 22.44 6.34
N ASN A 60 5.74 21.98 5.58
CA ASN A 60 4.45 22.64 5.56
C ASN A 60 3.66 22.21 6.79
N SER A 61 3.07 23.19 7.48
CA SER A 61 2.13 22.94 8.56
C SER A 61 0.82 22.36 8.01
N LEU A 62 -0.06 21.93 8.92
CA LEU A 62 -1.42 21.51 8.56
C LEU A 62 -2.26 22.65 7.95
N SER A 63 -1.89 23.91 8.19
CA SER A 63 -2.51 25.09 7.57
C SER A 63 -1.85 25.52 6.26
N GLY A 64 -0.81 24.80 5.80
CA GLY A 64 -0.08 25.11 4.57
C GLY A 64 1.01 26.17 4.71
N GLU A 65 1.31 26.64 5.92
CA GLU A 65 2.43 27.57 6.16
C GLU A 65 3.77 26.82 6.17
N THR A 66 4.80 27.37 5.55
CA THR A 66 6.17 26.85 5.70
C THR A 66 6.75 27.20 7.08
N ILE A 67 7.14 26.18 7.83
CA ILE A 67 7.76 26.28 9.15
C ILE A 67 9.18 25.71 9.08
N SER A 68 10.16 26.47 9.56
CA SER A 68 11.56 26.05 9.72
C SER A 68 11.87 25.71 11.18
N LEU A 69 12.75 24.72 11.41
CA LEU A 69 13.30 24.43 12.73
C LEU A 69 13.95 25.66 13.39
N ASP A 70 14.52 26.56 12.60
CA ASP A 70 15.23 27.74 13.11
C ASP A 70 14.33 28.70 13.90
N LYS A 71 13.02 28.70 13.60
CA LYS A 71 12.02 29.47 14.36
C LYS A 71 11.93 29.04 15.84
N PHE A 72 12.45 27.86 16.21
CA PHE A 72 12.35 27.29 17.55
C PHE A 72 13.68 27.24 18.32
N ARG A 73 14.76 27.86 17.82
CA ARG A 73 16.05 27.91 18.54
C ARG A 73 15.95 28.72 19.83
N GLY A 74 16.92 28.51 20.73
CA GLY A 74 17.00 29.23 22.02
C GLY A 74 16.09 28.70 23.12
N ARG A 75 15.39 27.58 22.89
CA ARG A 75 14.55 26.89 23.89
C ARG A 75 14.59 25.37 23.68
N PRO A 76 14.26 24.56 24.70
CA PRO A 76 14.10 23.12 24.53
C PRO A 76 12.95 22.79 23.55
N VAL A 77 13.19 21.89 22.61
CA VAL A 77 12.23 21.47 21.57
C VAL A 77 12.26 19.96 21.44
N LEU A 78 11.08 19.34 21.33
CA LEU A 78 10.92 17.92 21.02
C LEU A 78 10.40 17.76 19.59
N LEU A 79 11.13 17.00 18.76
CA LEU A 79 10.69 16.61 17.41
C LEU A 79 10.16 15.18 17.45
N MET A 80 8.90 14.99 17.03
CA MET A 80 8.25 13.69 17.00
C MET A 80 7.90 13.28 15.57
N PHE A 81 8.40 12.12 15.14
CA PHE A 81 8.07 11.52 13.83
C PHE A 81 6.87 10.58 14.02
N TRP A 82 5.78 10.84 13.29
CA TRP A 82 4.55 10.03 13.37
C TRP A 82 3.81 10.04 12.03
N ASN A 83 2.91 9.06 11.83
CA ASN A 83 2.03 8.94 10.67
C ASN A 83 0.63 8.55 11.18
N ALA A 84 -0.41 9.23 10.70
CA ALA A 84 -1.79 9.02 11.12
C ALA A 84 -2.46 7.76 10.50
N GLY A 85 -1.85 7.16 9.47
CA GLY A 85 -2.43 6.05 8.70
C GLY A 85 -3.13 6.50 7.43
#